data_AF-A0A636KI10-F1
#
_entry.id   AF-A0A636KI10-F1
#
_cell.length_a   1.000
_cell.length_b   1.000
_cell.length_c   1.000
_cell.angle_alpha   90.00
_cell.angle_beta   90.00
_cell.angle_gamma   90.00
#
_symmetry.space_group_name_H-M   'P 1'
#
loop_
_entity.id
_entity.type
_entity.pdbx_description
1 polymer ?
#
loop_
_entity_poly.entity_id
_entity_poly.type
_entity_poly.pdbx_seq_one_letter_code
_entity_poly.pdbx_strand_id
1 'polypeptide(L)'
;EVKYGSFMVGPAYRLSDNFSLYALAGVGTVKATFKEHSTQDGDSFSNKISSRKTGFAWGAGVQMNPLENIVVDVGYEGSNISSTKINGFNVGVGYRF
;
A
#
# COMPACT_ATOMS: atom_id res chain seq x y z
N GLU A 1 -3.46 -13.57 -11.77
CA GLU A 1 -3.89 -12.74 -10.61
C GLU A 1 -2.67 -12.06 -10.01
N VAL A 2 -2.69 -10.75 -9.91
CA VAL A 2 -1.65 -9.96 -9.24
C VAL A 2 -2.18 -9.64 -7.85
N LYS A 3 -1.55 -10.18 -6.81
CA LYS A 3 -1.91 -9.87 -5.41
C LYS A 3 -0.88 -8.86 -4.89
N TYR A 4 -1.34 -7.63 -4.63
CA TYR A 4 -0.59 -6.57 -3.98
C TYR A 4 -1.01 -6.50 -2.51
N GLY A 5 -0.05 -6.54 -1.60
CA GLY A 5 -0.29 -6.31 -0.18
C GLY A 5 0.86 -5.53 0.42
N SER A 6 0.55 -4.39 1.03
CA SER A 6 1.49 -3.59 1.81
C SER A 6 1.12 -3.65 3.29
N PHE A 7 2.14 -3.70 4.15
CA PHE A 7 1.98 -3.51 5.58
C PHE A 7 2.90 -2.38 6.00
N MET A 8 2.33 -1.34 6.61
CA MET A 8 3.05 -0.16 7.02
C MET A 8 2.58 0.27 8.40
N VAL A 9 3.53 0.79 9.18
CA VAL A 9 3.30 1.31 10.53
C VAL A 9 4.10 2.58 10.69
N GLY A 10 3.66 3.46 11.57
CA GLY A 10 4.45 4.62 11.91
C GLY A 10 3.75 5.57 12.86
N PRO A 11 4.46 6.66 13.23
CA PRO A 11 3.97 7.59 14.24
C PRO A 11 2.84 8.45 13.68
N ALA A 12 1.82 8.68 14.52
CA ALA A 12 0.80 9.68 14.32
C ALA A 12 0.94 10.76 15.39
N TYR A 13 1.05 12.01 14.98
CA TYR A 13 1.22 13.16 15.86
C TYR A 13 0.05 14.13 15.70
N ARG A 14 -0.65 14.41 16.80
CA ARG A 14 -1.73 15.39 16.83
C ARG A 14 -1.14 16.77 17.11
N LEU A 15 -1.23 17.68 16.14
CA LEU A 15 -0.74 19.05 16.30
C LEU A 15 -1.78 19.93 16.96
N SER A 16 -3.05 19.75 16.57
CA SER A 16 -4.19 20.53 17.07
C SER A 16 -5.42 19.63 17.24
N ASP A 17 -6.45 20.12 17.91
CA ASP A 17 -7.71 19.39 18.11
C ASP A 17 -8.38 18.95 16.79
N ASN A 18 -8.12 19.70 15.72
CA ASN A 18 -8.67 19.44 14.38
C ASN A 18 -7.63 18.93 13.38
N PHE A 19 -6.36 18.76 13.74
CA PHE A 19 -5.30 18.40 12.80
C PHE A 19 -4.29 17.42 13.41
N SER A 20 -4.21 16.25 12.81
CA SER A 20 -3.22 15.21 13.09
C SER A 20 -2.43 14.92 11.83
N LEU A 21 -1.13 14.67 11.94
CA LEU A 21 -0.32 14.14 10.85
C LEU A 21 0.13 12.74 11.21
N TYR A 22 0.34 11.89 10.22
CA TYR A 22 0.89 10.57 10.42
C TYR A 22 1.91 10.26 9.33
N ALA A 23 2.95 9.52 9.71
CA ALA A 23 3.93 8.98 8.79
C ALA A 23 3.89 7.47 8.90
N LEU A 24 4.07 6.78 7.78
CA LEU A 24 4.03 5.33 7.65
C LEU A 24 5.31 4.88 6.96
N ALA A 25 5.89 3.80 7.44
CA ALA A 25 6.98 3.12 6.76
C ALA A 25 6.75 1.61 6.89
N GLY A 26 7.18 0.86 5.88
CA GLY A 26 6.96 -0.57 5.86
C GLY A 26 7.43 -1.26 4.60
N VAL A 27 6.81 -2.40 4.34
CA VAL A 27 7.20 -3.27 3.24
C VAL A 27 5.97 -3.64 2.41
N GLY A 28 6.11 -3.49 1.10
CA GLY A 28 5.14 -3.93 0.11
C GLY A 28 5.59 -5.24 -0.51
N THR A 29 4.73 -6.25 -0.54
CA THR A 29 4.95 -7.47 -1.33
C THR A 29 4.05 -7.45 -2.54
N VAL A 30 4.65 -7.50 -3.72
CA VAL A 30 3.93 -7.72 -4.98
C VAL A 30 4.16 -9.15 -5.42
N LYS A 31 3.09 -9.95 -5.35
CA LYS A 31 3.07 -11.27 -5.97
C LYS A 31 2.42 -11.15 -7.34
N ALA A 32 3.24 -10.94 -8.36
CA ALA A 32 2.84 -11.14 -9.74
C ALA A 32 2.89 -12.65 -10.03
N THR A 33 1.73 -13.31 -10.01
CA THR A 33 1.63 -14.69 -10.50
C THR A 33 1.37 -14.61 -12.00
N PHE A 34 2.43 -14.60 -12.80
CA PHE A 34 2.31 -14.85 -14.23
C PHE A 34 1.99 -16.34 -14.41
N LYS A 35 0.72 -16.64 -14.69
CA LYS A 35 0.34 -17.94 -15.25
C LYS A 35 0.61 -17.83 -16.75
N GLU A 36 1.83 -18.13 -17.18
CA GLU A 36 2.04 -18.46 -18.59
C GLU A 36 1.39 -19.83 -18.84
N HIS A 37 0.32 -19.85 -19.62
CA HIS A 37 -0.11 -21.07 -20.31
C HIS A 37 0.73 -21.16 -21.58
N SER A 38 1.87 -21.83 -21.49
CA SER A 38 2.60 -22.27 -22.67
C SER A 38 2.23 -23.73 -22.89
N THR A 39 1.28 -23.95 -23.79
CA THR A 39 0.92 -25.29 -24.26
C THR A 39 2.02 -25.74 -25.22
N GLN A 40 3.00 -26.50 -24.73
CA GLN A 40 3.87 -27.26 -25.60
C GLN A 40 4.01 -28.68 -25.07
N ASP A 41 3.32 -29.57 -25.78
CA ASP A 41 3.60 -30.98 -26.00
C ASP A 41 4.34 -31.74 -24.88
N GLY A 42 3.61 -32.56 -24.13
CA GLY A 42 4.15 -33.79 -23.53
C GLY A 42 4.62 -33.76 -22.09
N ASP A 43 5.18 -32.66 -21.56
CA ASP A 43 5.76 -32.64 -20.21
C ASP A 43 5.27 -31.44 -19.39
N SER A 44 4.42 -31.70 -18.39
CA SER A 44 3.88 -30.68 -17.48
C SER A 44 4.93 -30.25 -16.45
N PHE A 45 5.98 -29.55 -16.88
CA PHE A 45 6.94 -28.92 -15.96
C PHE A 45 6.34 -27.61 -15.43
N SER A 46 5.68 -27.69 -14.27
CA SER A 46 5.14 -26.54 -13.53
C SER A 46 6.27 -25.69 -12.93
N ASN A 47 7.03 -24.97 -13.76
CA ASN A 47 7.91 -23.91 -13.29
C ASN A 47 7.07 -22.71 -12.83
N LYS A 48 6.61 -22.74 -11.58
CA LYS A 48 6.10 -21.55 -10.89
C LYS A 48 7.28 -20.59 -10.64
N ILE A 49 7.62 -19.78 -11.64
CA ILE A 49 8.47 -18.60 -11.43
C ILE A 49 7.63 -17.58 -10.67
N SER A 50 7.55 -17.78 -9.36
CA SER A 50 6.96 -16.80 -8.46
C SER A 50 7.99 -15.70 -8.24
N SER A 51 7.96 -14.68 -9.10
CA SER A 51 8.73 -13.46 -8.90
C SER A 51 8.10 -12.66 -7.75
N ARG A 52 8.50 -12.98 -6.51
CA ARG A 52 8.14 -12.23 -5.31
C ARG A 52 9.04 -11.01 -5.23
N LYS A 53 8.55 -9.85 -5.67
CA LYS A 53 9.25 -8.59 -5.47
C LYS A 53 8.77 -7.99 -4.14
N THR A 54 9.67 -7.98 -3.17
CA THR A 54 9.51 -7.25 -1.91
C THR A 54 10.15 -5.87 -2.12
N GLY A 55 9.42 -4.81 -1.81
CA GLY A 55 9.92 -3.44 -1.87
C GLY A 55 9.65 -2.66 -0.60
N PHE A 56 10.38 -1.57 -0.44
CA PHE A 56 10.14 -0.63 0.64
C PHE A 56 8.94 0.25 0.30
N ALA A 57 8.01 0.37 1.25
CA ALA A 57 6.86 1.24 1.17
C ALA A 57 6.96 2.33 2.24
N TRP A 58 6.58 3.54 1.88
CA TRP A 58 6.53 4.68 2.77
C TRP A 58 5.25 5.46 2.48
N GLY A 59 4.77 6.19 3.47
CA GLY A 59 3.63 7.04 3.29
C GLY A 59 3.61 8.14 4.32
N ALA A 60 2.84 9.18 4.04
CA ALA A 60 2.56 10.23 4.98
C ALA A 60 1.17 10.77 4.71
N GLY A 61 0.47 11.17 5.75
CA GLY A 61 -0.85 11.74 5.61
C GLY A 61 -1.20 12.68 6.73
N VAL A 62 -2.32 13.33 6.55
CA VAL A 62 -2.92 14.25 7.49
C VAL A 62 -4.35 13.81 7.71
N GLN A 63 -4.79 13.93 8.95
CA GLN A 63 -6.14 13.67 9.39
C GLN A 63 -6.67 14.95 9.99
N MET A 64 -7.78 15.43 9.44
CA MET A 64 -8.48 16.62 9.84
C MET A 64 -9.79 16.23 10.53
N ASN A 65 -10.11 16.89 11.63
CA ASN A 65 -11.37 16.68 12.35
C ASN A 65 -12.17 17.99 12.33
N PRO A 66 -12.86 18.32 11.22
CA PRO A 66 -13.60 19.58 11.10
C PRO A 66 -14.76 19.67 12.12
N LEU A 67 -15.28 18.53 12.55
CA LEU A 67 -16.32 18.39 13.57
C LEU A 67 -15.93 17.26 14.53
N GLU A 68 -16.46 17.24 15.74
CA GLU A 68 -16.18 16.19 16.73
C GLU A 68 -16.53 14.79 16.19
N ASN A 69 -17.51 14.71 15.31
CA ASN A 69 -18.06 13.48 14.77
C ASN A 69 -17.55 13.13 13.36
N ILE A 70 -16.82 14.03 12.69
CA ILE A 70 -16.34 13.81 11.32
C ILE A 70 -14.82 13.82 11.28
N VAL A 71 -14.27 12.80 10.66
CA VAL A 71 -12.85 12.64 10.41
C VAL A 71 -12.65 12.64 8.90
N VAL A 72 -11.71 13.43 8.41
CA VAL A 72 -11.28 13.41 7.01
C VAL A 72 -9.80 13.09 7.03
N ASP A 73 -9.37 12.06 6.32
CA ASP A 73 -7.95 11.75 6.16
C ASP A 73 -7.54 11.85 4.70
N VAL A 74 -6.34 12.37 4.48
CA VAL A 74 -5.68 12.41 3.19
C VAL A 74 -4.26 11.94 3.39
N GLY A 75 -3.90 10.88 2.70
CA GLY A 75 -2.56 10.33 2.74
C GLY A 75 -1.98 10.13 1.36
N TYR A 76 -0.68 9.99 1.33
CA TYR A 76 0.11 9.63 0.17
C TYR A 76 0.95 8.40 0.52
N GLU A 77 0.88 7.38 -0.31
CA GLU A 77 1.69 6.16 -0.23
C GLU A 77 2.61 6.10 -1.44
N GLY A 78 3.90 5.94 -1.19
CA GLY A 78 4.93 5.67 -2.18
C GLY A 78 5.56 4.30 -1.92
N SER A 79 5.66 3.47 -2.95
CA SER A 79 6.38 2.20 -2.90
C SER A 79 7.49 2.21 -3.95
N ASN A 80 8.72 1.95 -3.50
CA ASN A 80 9.89 1.91 -4.37
C ASN A 80 10.32 0.46 -4.58
N ILE A 81 9.77 -0.17 -5.62
CA ILE A 81 10.09 -1.55 -5.99
C ILE A 81 11.10 -1.51 -7.14
N SER A 82 12.39 -1.56 -6.79
CA SER A 82 13.50 -1.96 -7.66
C SER A 82 13.49 -1.40 -9.10
N SER A 83 13.16 -0.10 -9.26
CA SER A 83 13.11 0.72 -10.49
C SER A 83 11.72 1.15 -10.99
N THR A 84 10.62 0.73 -10.34
CA THR A 84 9.28 1.28 -10.60
C THR A 84 8.78 2.02 -9.36
N LYS A 85 8.53 3.32 -9.52
CA LYS A 85 7.91 4.17 -8.49
C LYS A 85 6.41 4.02 -8.61
N ILE A 86 5.78 3.39 -7.62
CA ILE A 86 4.32 3.32 -7.51
C ILE A 86 3.92 4.33 -6.46
N ASN A 87 3.22 5.36 -6.89
CA ASN A 87 2.76 6.45 -6.05
C ASN A 87 1.23 6.47 -6.08
N GLY A 88 0.61 6.61 -4.92
CA GLY A 88 -0.83 6.69 -4.76
C GLY A 88 -1.21 7.68 -3.67
N PHE A 89 -2.43 8.18 -3.73
CA PHE A 89 -3.02 8.96 -2.65
C PHE A 89 -4.28 8.27 -2.15
N ASN A 90 -4.52 8.34 -0.84
CA ASN A 90 -5.73 7.89 -0.19
C ASN A 90 -6.49 9.10 0.33
N VAL A 91 -7.81 9.09 0.15
CA VAL A 91 -8.71 10.06 0.76
C VAL A 91 -9.81 9.28 1.43
N GLY A 92 -10.05 9.56 2.70
CA GLY A 92 -11.04 8.90 3.52
C GLY A 92 -11.89 9.92 4.27
N VAL A 93 -13.13 9.53 4.52
CA VAL A 93 -14.01 10.21 5.47
C VAL A 93 -14.54 9.17 6.44
N GLY A 94 -14.41 9.44 7.72
CA GLY A 94 -14.86 8.60 8.82
C GLY A 94 -15.82 9.34 9.72
N TYR A 95 -16.67 8.59 10.40
CA TYR A 95 -17.52 9.09 11.46
C TYR A 95 -16.98 8.62 12.82
N ARG A 96 -16.83 9.53 13.77
CA ARG A 96 -16.41 9.23 15.14
C ARG A 96 -17.62 9.35 16.06
N PHE A 97 -17.95 8.26 16.76
CA PHE A 97 -19.01 8.19 17.76
C PHE A 97 -18.43 8.20 19.19
#